data_AF-A0A6A6FHM8-F1
#
_entry.id   AF-A0A6A6FHM8-F1
#
_cell.length_a   1.000
_cell.length_b   1.000
_cell.length_c   1.000
_cell.angle_alpha   90.00
_cell.angle_beta   90.00
_cell.angle_gamma   90.00
#
_symmetry.space_group_name_H-M   'P 1'
#
loop_
_entity.id
_entity.type
_entity.pdbx_description
1 polymer ?
#
loop_
_entity_poly.entity_id
_entity_poly.type
_entity_poly.pdbx_seq_one_letter_code
_entity_poly.pdbx_strand_id
1 'polypeptide(L)'
;MQREPRARSFTLDSVPTINSRGQVQHIARFDGINNKTEHWDHLRKDEELWLPDADCLVHLYAANTSRRGPSLRIPLKLVEDTQCRFLLEDCLHRPAPTSPTTSEDDNSDSGYSGSINGCQHGCSELYIPSPAYPTRQQAHSYHLTTRNCFALLLGVPLVGATLGTALTHLWQRMQLWHIDDPCASKFHTYCQEQGYLHYVENPDYAAASLYFAEQTRARDMWSETFTHCVGMYERLVHSEDYAQLCDETKDMLARSAMVMKSHIVGVTESLGTFLEEDLGPDKLGLSKQLRVHLDRFRSTLHAFYVHEINGYFPPDANDPWGKRLWHGMYNDFHCLYIYLADTKSTDEHATTLGSQGGLCVAQNLNAFDHRHGFAALPYTLPLLPEHSKPTPRWTTGPRRTLGSLRVSRSNTYCTQNSSARQALSKASNQSDNSVTSNRLVQEYNRFEHLKNEEKLPTIEARKVRWILVYSVLQLLISITKAPAAVRHTQGATYPLCVLDTACPAW
;
A
#
# COMPACT_ATOMS: atom_id res chain seq x y z
N MET A 1 -4.63 -17.48 87.94
CA MET A 1 -3.50 -16.53 87.91
C MET A 1 -3.78 -15.50 86.84
N GLN A 2 -3.94 -14.25 87.27
CA GLN A 2 -4.32 -13.08 86.50
C GLN A 2 -3.30 -12.75 85.40
N ARG A 3 -3.79 -12.25 84.26
CA ARG A 3 -3.04 -11.28 83.44
C ARG A 3 -4.00 -10.19 82.97
N GLU A 4 -3.65 -8.98 83.38
CA GLU A 4 -4.29 -7.70 83.06
C GLU A 4 -4.26 -7.36 81.56
N PRO A 5 -5.17 -6.50 81.09
CA PRO A 5 -5.19 -6.00 79.72
C PRO A 5 -4.24 -4.80 79.56
N ARG A 6 -3.32 -4.86 78.58
CA ARG A 6 -2.53 -3.68 78.18
C ARG A 6 -3.39 -2.75 77.33
N ALA A 7 -3.65 -1.56 77.87
CA ALA A 7 -4.16 -0.39 77.16
C ALA A 7 -3.26 -0.04 75.97
N ARG A 8 -3.84 0.08 74.77
CA ARG A 8 -3.20 0.75 73.63
C ARG A 8 -3.66 2.21 73.63
N SER A 9 -2.69 3.12 73.75
CA SER A 9 -2.88 4.56 73.61
C SER A 9 -3.38 4.89 72.22
N PHE A 10 -4.41 5.71 72.14
CA PHE A 10 -4.82 6.39 70.92
C PHE A 10 -3.81 7.49 70.61
N THR A 11 -3.14 7.38 69.46
CA THR A 11 -2.51 8.53 68.79
C THR A 11 -3.30 8.79 67.51
N LEU A 12 -3.98 9.94 67.45
CA LEU A 12 -4.38 10.55 66.19
C LEU A 12 -3.11 10.73 65.36
N ASP A 13 -3.01 10.07 64.21
CA ASP A 13 -2.35 10.63 63.05
C ASP A 13 -2.64 9.80 61.80
N SER A 14 -2.81 10.51 60.68
CA SER A 14 -3.09 10.06 59.31
C SER A 14 -4.50 9.54 58.99
N VAL A 15 -5.39 10.49 58.71
CA VAL A 15 -6.48 10.27 57.75
C VAL A 15 -5.84 9.80 56.43
N PRO A 16 -6.28 8.68 55.82
CA PRO A 16 -5.74 8.24 54.55
C PRO A 16 -6.17 9.25 53.47
N THR A 17 -5.20 9.99 52.93
CA THR A 17 -5.36 10.78 51.71
C THR A 17 -5.80 9.85 50.58
N ILE A 18 -7.07 9.95 50.20
CA ILE A 18 -7.62 9.31 49.01
C ILE A 18 -6.84 9.88 47.82
N ASN A 19 -6.06 9.03 47.15
CA ASN A 19 -5.39 9.33 45.90
C ASN A 19 -6.43 9.63 44.82
N SER A 20 -6.83 10.89 44.73
CA SER A 20 -7.77 11.45 43.76
C SER A 20 -7.00 12.03 42.56
N ARG A 21 -6.16 11.19 41.96
CA ARG A 21 -5.61 11.44 40.62
C ARG A 21 -5.93 10.22 39.76
N GLY A 22 -7.06 10.28 39.06
CA GLY A 22 -7.26 9.41 37.90
C GLY A 22 -6.09 9.61 36.93
N GLN A 23 -5.60 8.54 36.33
CA GLN A 23 -4.54 8.59 35.32
C GLN A 23 -4.88 9.70 34.30
N VAL A 24 -3.98 10.67 34.17
CA VAL A 24 -4.08 11.68 33.13
C VAL A 24 -3.90 10.93 31.82
N GLN A 25 -4.95 10.86 31.02
CA GLN A 25 -4.90 10.24 29.70
C GLN A 25 -3.85 10.98 28.86
N HIS A 26 -2.85 10.26 28.37
CA HIS A 26 -1.83 10.84 27.49
C HIS A 26 -2.52 11.37 26.23
N ILE A 27 -2.31 12.66 25.92
CA ILE A 27 -2.82 13.29 24.70
C ILE A 27 -1.63 13.70 23.86
N ALA A 28 -1.72 13.39 22.57
CA ALA A 28 -0.70 13.73 21.60
C ALA A 28 -1.26 14.61 20.49
N ARG A 29 -0.37 15.38 19.88
CA ARG A 29 -0.55 16.10 18.61
C ARG A 29 0.09 15.28 17.49
N PHE A 30 -0.64 15.06 16.40
CA PHE A 30 -0.24 14.19 15.29
C PHE A 30 0.11 15.00 14.04
N ASP A 31 1.38 15.29 13.84
CA ASP A 31 1.89 15.96 12.63
C ASP A 31 2.29 14.90 11.59
N GLY A 32 1.35 14.61 10.68
CA GLY A 32 1.55 13.58 9.66
C GLY A 32 2.47 13.99 8.51
N ILE A 33 2.63 15.30 8.29
CA ILE A 33 3.53 15.83 7.26
C ILE A 33 4.98 15.53 7.65
N ASN A 34 5.32 15.79 8.92
CA ASN A 34 6.67 15.56 9.44
C ASN A 34 6.84 14.19 10.11
N ASN A 35 5.77 13.38 10.15
CA ASN A 35 5.70 12.11 10.86
C ASN A 35 6.15 12.23 12.34
N LYS A 36 5.58 13.20 13.05
CA LYS A 36 5.89 13.48 14.46
C LYS A 36 4.65 13.36 15.33
N THR A 37 4.84 12.75 16.49
CA THR A 37 3.84 12.66 17.56
C THR A 37 4.44 13.29 18.80
N GLU A 38 3.78 14.33 19.32
CA GLU A 38 4.28 15.11 20.45
C GLU A 38 3.23 15.21 21.54
N HIS A 39 3.64 15.21 22.81
CA HIS A 39 2.72 15.42 23.93
C HIS A 39 2.01 16.78 23.81
N TRP A 40 0.70 16.81 24.08
CA TRP A 40 -0.12 18.01 23.93
C TRP A 40 -1.06 18.21 25.13
N ASP A 41 -1.09 19.42 25.70
CA ASP A 41 -1.99 19.81 26.82
C ASP A 41 -2.45 21.28 26.70
N HIS A 42 -2.67 21.74 25.46
CA HIS A 42 -2.96 23.16 25.18
C HIS A 42 -4.46 23.46 25.04
N LEU A 43 -5.35 22.60 25.55
CA LEU A 43 -6.80 22.79 25.40
C LEU A 43 -7.32 24.07 26.08
N ARG A 44 -6.62 24.53 27.13
CA ARG A 44 -6.98 25.77 27.83
C ARG A 44 -6.82 27.00 26.93
N LYS A 45 -5.79 27.01 26.08
CA LYS A 45 -5.52 28.04 25.09
C LYS A 45 -4.64 27.44 24.01
N ASP A 46 -5.20 27.23 22.82
CA ASP A 46 -4.51 26.57 21.73
C ASP A 46 -3.87 27.61 20.80
N GLU A 47 -2.55 27.72 20.84
CA GLU A 47 -1.80 28.69 20.02
C GLU A 47 -1.88 28.39 18.51
N GLU A 48 -2.16 27.14 18.10
CA GLU A 48 -2.33 26.79 16.67
C GLU A 48 -3.68 27.27 16.12
N LEU A 49 -4.65 27.48 17.02
CA LEU A 49 -6.01 27.93 16.71
C LEU A 49 -6.26 29.32 17.29
N TRP A 50 -5.20 30.09 17.51
CA TRP A 50 -5.25 31.46 18.01
C TRP A 50 -4.73 32.44 16.97
N LEU A 51 -5.61 32.87 16.08
CA LEU A 51 -5.27 33.83 15.03
C LEU A 51 -5.39 35.27 15.59
N PRO A 52 -4.31 36.08 15.59
CA PRO A 52 -4.33 37.41 16.20
C PRO A 52 -5.35 38.39 15.58
N ASP A 53 -5.64 38.23 14.29
CA ASP A 53 -6.53 39.11 13.52
C ASP A 53 -7.96 38.56 13.37
N ALA A 54 -8.27 37.43 14.02
CA ALA A 54 -9.59 36.82 13.97
C ALA A 54 -10.61 37.55 14.84
N ASP A 55 -11.88 37.47 14.44
CA ASP A 55 -13.03 38.21 14.96
C ASP A 55 -14.05 37.32 15.69
N CYS A 56 -13.76 36.04 15.92
CA CYS A 56 -14.57 35.14 16.76
C CYS A 56 -13.74 34.51 17.89
N LEU A 57 -14.24 34.61 19.13
CA LEU A 57 -13.70 33.93 20.30
C LEU A 57 -14.50 32.65 20.58
N VAL A 58 -13.83 31.53 20.84
CA VAL A 58 -14.49 30.25 21.13
C VAL A 58 -14.25 29.83 22.58
N HIS A 59 -15.36 29.62 23.29
CA HIS A 59 -15.42 29.25 24.68
C HIS A 59 -15.93 27.81 24.81
N LEU A 60 -15.14 26.95 25.46
CA LEU A 60 -15.47 25.53 25.65
C LEU A 60 -16.31 25.30 26.94
N TYR A 61 -17.25 26.20 27.20
CA TYR A 61 -18.15 26.18 28.35
C TYR A 61 -19.41 27.00 28.04
N ALA A 62 -20.47 26.87 28.84
CA ALA A 62 -21.72 27.60 28.63
C ALA A 62 -21.57 29.09 29.00
N ALA A 63 -22.25 29.98 28.27
CA ALA A 63 -22.26 31.41 28.57
C ALA A 63 -22.58 31.67 30.05
N ASN A 64 -21.87 32.61 30.67
CA ASN A 64 -22.03 33.02 32.08
C ASN A 64 -21.76 31.94 33.14
N THR A 65 -21.22 30.77 32.78
CA THR A 65 -20.93 29.69 33.76
C THR A 65 -19.49 29.65 34.24
N SER A 66 -18.57 30.39 33.60
CA SER A 66 -17.15 30.36 33.90
C SER A 66 -16.50 31.72 33.69
N ARG A 67 -15.45 32.02 34.46
CA ARG A 67 -14.59 33.21 34.31
C ARG A 67 -13.31 32.92 33.50
N ARG A 68 -13.17 31.73 32.94
CA ARG A 68 -12.01 31.36 32.12
C ARG A 68 -12.05 32.15 30.81
N GLY A 69 -10.89 32.55 30.27
CA GLY A 69 -10.84 33.14 28.92
C GLY A 69 -11.28 32.16 27.82
N PRO A 70 -11.40 32.65 26.57
CA PRO A 70 -11.63 31.79 25.41
C PRO A 70 -10.45 30.82 25.19
N SER A 71 -10.76 29.66 24.63
CA SER A 71 -9.77 28.64 24.29
C SER A 71 -9.15 28.85 22.91
N LEU A 72 -9.95 29.33 21.94
CA LEU A 72 -9.56 29.51 20.53
C LEU A 72 -9.95 30.90 20.04
N ARG A 73 -9.29 31.37 18.99
CA ARG A 73 -9.62 32.62 18.30
C ARG A 73 -9.50 32.41 16.78
N ILE A 74 -10.64 32.42 16.09
CA ILE A 74 -10.75 32.04 14.67
C ILE A 74 -11.62 33.05 13.89
N PRO A 75 -11.48 33.16 12.55
CA PRO A 75 -12.35 34.01 11.76
C PRO A 75 -13.80 33.52 11.83
N LEU A 76 -14.76 34.41 12.14
CA LEU A 76 -16.18 34.09 12.18
C LEU A 76 -16.66 33.56 10.83
N LYS A 77 -16.15 34.14 9.74
CA LYS A 77 -16.45 33.70 8.37
C LYS A 77 -16.20 32.20 8.16
N LEU A 78 -15.16 31.64 8.78
CA LEU A 78 -14.85 30.21 8.67
C LEU A 78 -15.96 29.36 9.32
N VAL A 79 -16.57 29.85 10.40
CA VAL A 79 -17.72 29.21 11.06
C VAL A 79 -18.97 29.36 10.20
N GLU A 80 -19.20 30.54 9.61
CA GLU A 80 -20.32 30.81 8.70
C GLU A 80 -20.26 29.94 7.44
N ASP A 81 -19.08 29.76 6.86
CA ASP A 81 -18.86 28.94 5.67
C ASP A 81 -19.23 27.46 5.91
N THR A 82 -19.21 26.97 7.16
CA THR A 82 -19.65 25.59 7.48
C THR A 82 -21.15 25.35 7.33
N GLN A 83 -21.96 26.43 7.34
CA GLN A 83 -23.43 26.37 7.38
C GLN A 83 -23.98 25.49 8.52
N CYS A 84 -23.18 25.23 9.56
CA CYS A 84 -23.56 24.39 10.69
C CYS A 84 -24.57 25.13 11.58
N ARG A 85 -25.83 24.68 11.55
CA ARG A 85 -26.92 25.27 12.35
C ARG A 85 -26.60 25.25 13.84
N PHE A 86 -26.02 24.16 14.35
CA PHE A 86 -25.64 24.09 15.76
C PHE A 86 -24.66 25.21 16.16
N LEU A 87 -23.63 25.46 15.36
CA LEU A 87 -22.66 26.53 15.66
C LEU A 87 -23.28 27.92 15.52
N LEU A 88 -24.10 28.14 14.47
CA LEU A 88 -24.62 29.46 14.12
C LEU A 88 -25.89 29.88 14.89
N GLU A 89 -26.76 28.93 15.24
CA GLU A 89 -28.03 29.18 15.93
C GLU A 89 -27.93 28.93 17.44
N ASP A 90 -27.26 27.85 17.87
CA ASP A 90 -27.26 27.42 19.27
C ASP A 90 -26.05 27.93 20.07
N CYS A 91 -24.88 28.06 19.43
CA CYS A 91 -23.64 28.42 20.11
C CYS A 91 -23.24 29.90 19.96
N LEU A 92 -23.61 30.55 18.85
CA LEU A 92 -23.16 31.90 18.53
C LEU A 92 -23.92 32.94 19.36
N HIS A 93 -23.20 33.61 20.26
CA HIS A 93 -23.70 34.74 21.01
C HIS A 93 -23.38 36.03 20.27
N ARG A 94 -24.42 36.69 19.74
CA ARG A 94 -24.32 38.05 19.24
C ARG A 94 -24.69 39.02 20.36
N PRO A 95 -23.77 39.88 20.84
CA PRO A 95 -24.13 40.88 21.81
C PRO A 95 -25.27 41.75 21.24
N ALA A 96 -26.32 41.95 22.03
CA ALA A 96 -27.40 42.86 21.67
C ALA A 96 -26.80 44.26 21.41
N PRO A 97 -27.26 45.02 20.40
CA PRO A 97 -26.79 46.38 20.20
C PRO A 97 -27.10 47.18 21.46
N THR A 98 -26.05 47.56 22.19
CA THR A 98 -26.17 48.38 23.39
C THR A 98 -26.72 49.73 22.96
N SER A 99 -27.92 50.06 23.46
CA SER A 99 -28.38 51.44 23.46
C SER A 99 -27.37 52.27 24.27
N PRO A 100 -27.05 53.51 23.87
CA PRO A 100 -25.98 54.27 24.50
C PRO A 100 -26.44 54.75 25.87
N THR A 101 -26.07 54.02 26.93
CA THR A 101 -26.14 54.53 28.30
C THR A 101 -24.77 55.03 28.71
N THR A 102 -24.64 56.34 28.70
CA THR A 102 -23.63 57.11 29.42
C THR A 102 -23.72 56.79 30.92
N SER A 103 -22.64 56.30 31.50
CA SER A 103 -22.37 56.50 32.93
C SER A 103 -20.88 56.38 33.17
N GLU A 104 -20.26 57.54 33.38
CA GLU A 104 -19.00 57.71 34.08
C GLU A 104 -19.18 57.16 35.50
N ASP A 105 -18.32 56.24 35.92
CA ASP A 105 -17.90 56.10 37.33
C ASP A 105 -16.67 55.19 37.38
N ASP A 106 -15.53 55.87 37.34
CA ASP A 106 -14.19 55.36 37.53
C ASP A 106 -13.94 55.23 39.05
N ASN A 107 -13.59 54.02 39.53
CA ASN A 107 -12.66 53.73 40.63
C ASN A 107 -12.93 52.35 41.26
N SER A 108 -12.11 51.36 40.88
CA SER A 108 -11.73 50.28 41.80
C SER A 108 -10.45 49.60 41.33
N ASP A 109 -9.37 49.98 42.01
CA ASP A 109 -8.04 49.39 41.99
C ASP A 109 -8.08 47.97 42.58
N SER A 110 -7.91 46.96 41.72
CA SER A 110 -7.41 45.64 42.13
C SER A 110 -6.57 45.04 41.00
N GLY A 111 -5.26 45.04 41.21
CA GLY A 111 -4.25 44.50 40.30
C GLY A 111 -4.31 42.97 40.20
N TYR A 112 -5.14 42.46 39.29
CA TYR A 112 -4.90 41.22 38.52
C TYR A 112 -5.91 41.18 37.35
N SER A 113 -5.81 42.14 36.44
CA SER A 113 -6.58 42.16 35.20
C SER A 113 -5.64 41.99 34.02
N GLY A 114 -5.53 40.76 33.53
CA GLY A 114 -4.90 40.49 32.25
C GLY A 114 -5.76 41.11 31.14
N SER A 115 -5.32 42.27 30.65
CA SER A 115 -5.64 42.88 29.35
C SER A 115 -7.05 42.61 28.80
N ILE A 116 -8.07 43.12 29.50
CA ILE A 116 -9.35 43.47 28.89
C ILE A 116 -9.17 44.88 28.33
N ASN A 117 -8.60 45.02 27.13
CA ASN A 117 -8.67 46.24 26.30
C ASN A 117 -8.06 45.96 24.92
N GLY A 118 -8.83 45.25 24.08
CA GLY A 118 -8.46 44.98 22.69
C GLY A 118 -9.60 44.73 21.70
N CYS A 119 -10.85 44.51 22.14
CA CYS A 119 -12.02 44.43 21.26
C CYS A 119 -13.25 45.01 21.96
N GLN A 120 -13.30 46.34 22.13
CA GLN A 120 -14.51 46.99 22.65
C GLN A 120 -15.61 47.22 21.60
N HIS A 121 -15.40 46.85 20.34
CA HIS A 121 -16.46 46.81 19.33
C HIS A 121 -16.24 45.66 18.34
N GLY A 122 -17.17 44.70 18.26
CA GLY A 122 -17.35 43.85 17.07
C GLY A 122 -16.84 42.40 17.08
N CYS A 123 -16.29 41.87 18.18
CA CYS A 123 -15.89 40.45 18.23
C CYS A 123 -17.09 39.57 18.61
N SER A 124 -17.33 38.50 17.83
CA SER A 124 -18.39 37.53 18.12
C SER A 124 -17.91 36.46 19.09
N GLU A 125 -18.81 35.93 19.93
CA GLU A 125 -18.45 34.91 20.92
C GLU A 125 -19.24 33.62 20.67
N LEU A 126 -18.54 32.49 20.66
CA LEU A 126 -19.10 31.17 20.43
C LEU A 126 -18.96 30.32 21.70
N TYR A 127 -20.07 29.95 22.32
CA TYR A 127 -20.08 29.16 23.56
C TYR A 127 -20.54 27.72 23.28
N ILE A 128 -19.63 26.76 23.47
CA ILE A 128 -19.85 25.34 23.18
C ILE A 128 -19.69 24.52 24.47
N PRO A 129 -20.74 24.36 25.28
CA PRO A 129 -20.69 23.52 26.47
C PRO A 129 -20.66 22.02 26.11
N SER A 130 -20.07 21.22 26.99
CA SER A 130 -20.26 19.77 26.94
C SER A 130 -21.73 19.39 27.17
N PRO A 131 -22.20 18.23 26.69
CA PRO A 131 -23.55 17.73 26.95
C PRO A 131 -23.86 17.61 28.44
N ALA A 132 -25.13 17.49 28.82
CA ALA A 132 -25.54 17.40 30.22
C ALA A 132 -25.00 16.14 30.92
N TYR A 133 -24.57 16.30 32.18
CA TYR A 133 -24.06 15.24 33.06
C TYR A 133 -22.88 14.39 32.52
N PRO A 134 -21.85 14.98 31.89
CA PRO A 134 -20.73 14.21 31.39
C PRO A 134 -19.79 13.85 32.54
N THR A 135 -19.13 12.70 32.46
CA THR A 135 -17.94 12.49 33.29
C THR A 135 -16.84 13.48 32.87
N ARG A 136 -15.87 13.74 33.76
CA ARG A 136 -14.74 14.64 33.44
C ARG A 136 -14.01 14.21 32.16
N GLN A 137 -13.84 12.91 31.94
CA GLN A 137 -13.18 12.36 30.76
C GLN A 137 -14.02 12.55 29.49
N GLN A 138 -15.34 12.34 29.57
CA GLN A 138 -16.25 12.57 28.45
C GLN A 138 -16.29 14.04 28.05
N ALA A 139 -16.36 14.97 29.02
CA ALA A 139 -16.28 16.40 28.75
C ALA A 139 -14.96 16.77 28.07
N HIS A 140 -13.84 16.23 28.56
CA HIS A 140 -12.53 16.45 27.97
C HIS A 140 -12.46 15.96 26.51
N SER A 141 -12.89 14.73 26.25
CA SER A 141 -12.96 14.16 24.89
C SER A 141 -13.87 14.95 23.96
N TYR A 142 -15.03 15.40 24.46
CA TYR A 142 -15.96 16.25 23.71
C TYR A 142 -15.30 17.55 23.25
N HIS A 143 -14.55 18.20 24.14
CA HIS A 143 -13.86 19.46 23.85
C HIS A 143 -12.63 19.27 22.96
N LEU A 144 -11.88 18.17 23.11
CA LEU A 144 -10.83 17.79 22.15
C LEU A 144 -11.40 17.59 20.74
N THR A 145 -12.53 16.91 20.63
CA THR A 145 -13.21 16.70 19.35
C THR A 145 -13.70 18.02 18.75
N THR A 146 -14.23 18.91 19.59
CA THR A 146 -14.63 20.28 19.19
C THR A 146 -13.44 21.05 18.64
N ARG A 147 -12.31 21.03 19.35
CA ARG A 147 -11.03 21.61 18.89
C ARG A 147 -10.63 21.03 17.53
N ASN A 148 -10.69 19.71 17.37
CA ASN A 148 -10.33 19.04 16.11
C ASN A 148 -11.23 19.43 14.93
N CYS A 149 -12.48 19.82 15.17
CA CYS A 149 -13.33 20.36 14.10
C CYS A 149 -12.79 21.69 13.58
N PHE A 150 -12.40 22.59 14.47
CA PHE A 150 -11.75 23.85 14.07
C PHE A 150 -10.36 23.60 13.47
N ALA A 151 -9.66 22.56 13.93
CA ALA A 151 -8.40 22.13 13.34
C ALA A 151 -8.57 21.74 11.87
N LEU A 152 -9.63 20.99 11.54
CA LEU A 152 -9.98 20.66 10.17
C LEU A 152 -10.24 21.90 9.31
N LEU A 153 -10.99 22.87 9.84
CA LEU A 153 -11.32 24.10 9.09
C LEU A 153 -10.09 24.97 8.81
N LEU A 154 -9.09 24.95 9.72
CA LEU A 154 -7.86 25.73 9.59
C LEU A 154 -6.68 24.94 9.00
N GLY A 155 -6.86 23.64 8.71
CA GLY A 155 -5.79 22.80 8.18
C GLY A 155 -4.62 22.60 9.15
N VAL A 156 -4.89 22.52 10.46
CA VAL A 156 -3.86 22.26 11.48
C VAL A 156 -3.97 20.85 12.06
N PRO A 157 -2.88 20.25 12.58
CA PRO A 157 -2.86 18.86 13.02
C PRO A 157 -3.88 18.48 14.09
N LEU A 158 -4.37 17.24 14.07
CA LEU A 158 -5.24 16.66 15.10
C LEU A 158 -4.53 16.42 16.42
N VAL A 159 -5.32 16.43 17.49
CA VAL A 159 -4.91 16.02 18.83
C VAL A 159 -5.84 14.96 19.39
N GLY A 160 -5.34 14.05 20.20
CA GLY A 160 -6.14 12.99 20.79
C GLY A 160 -5.32 11.99 21.58
N ALA A 161 -5.99 11.00 22.15
CA ALA A 161 -5.29 9.88 22.80
C ALA A 161 -4.55 9.05 21.74
N THR A 162 -5.25 8.69 20.66
CA THR A 162 -4.66 8.06 19.48
C THR A 162 -5.16 8.75 18.21
N LEU A 163 -4.47 8.57 17.08
CA LEU A 163 -4.88 9.17 15.82
C LEU A 163 -6.19 8.53 15.34
N GLY A 164 -6.35 7.21 15.48
CA GLY A 164 -7.56 6.51 15.04
C GLY A 164 -8.82 7.00 15.76
N THR A 165 -8.73 7.21 17.07
CA THR A 165 -9.83 7.77 17.87
C THR A 165 -10.11 9.22 17.52
N ALA A 166 -9.08 10.04 17.31
CA ALA A 166 -9.23 11.44 16.91
C ALA A 166 -9.93 11.57 15.54
N LEU A 167 -9.54 10.77 14.55
CA LEU A 167 -10.17 10.72 13.22
C LEU A 167 -11.63 10.28 13.31
N THR A 168 -11.91 9.22 14.09
CA THR A 168 -13.25 8.65 14.23
C THR A 168 -14.21 9.66 14.88
N HIS A 169 -13.79 10.27 15.99
CA HIS A 169 -14.59 11.28 16.68
C HIS A 169 -14.80 12.54 15.81
N LEU A 170 -13.78 12.98 15.08
CA LEU A 170 -13.92 14.10 14.14
C LEU A 170 -14.96 13.78 13.07
N TRP A 171 -14.88 12.62 12.43
CA TRP A 171 -15.85 12.22 11.41
C TRP A 171 -17.29 12.16 11.93
N GLN A 172 -17.50 11.49 13.06
CA GLN A 172 -18.82 11.44 13.72
C GLN A 172 -19.32 12.85 14.07
N ARG A 173 -18.41 13.75 14.47
CA ARG A 173 -18.76 15.14 14.80
C ARG A 173 -19.16 15.93 13.57
N MET A 174 -18.42 15.80 12.47
CA MET A 174 -18.76 16.45 11.20
C MET A 174 -20.14 16.01 10.70
N GLN A 175 -20.46 14.72 10.82
CA GLN A 175 -21.77 14.18 10.49
C GLN A 175 -22.86 14.75 11.39
N LEU A 176 -22.64 14.75 12.71
CA LEU A 176 -23.60 15.25 13.70
C LEU A 176 -23.89 16.75 13.53
N TRP A 177 -22.87 17.55 13.25
CA TRP A 177 -22.98 18.99 13.07
C TRP A 177 -23.34 19.39 11.64
N HIS A 178 -23.44 18.43 10.72
CA HIS A 178 -23.65 18.71 9.30
C HIS A 178 -22.67 19.76 8.76
N ILE A 179 -21.38 19.60 9.10
CA ILE A 179 -20.31 20.48 8.61
C ILE A 179 -20.12 20.20 7.12
N ASP A 180 -20.74 21.04 6.28
CA ASP A 180 -20.72 21.00 4.82
C ASP A 180 -21.23 19.71 4.14
N ASP A 181 -21.90 19.86 2.99
CA ASP A 181 -22.27 18.76 2.10
C ASP A 181 -21.46 18.88 0.78
N PRO A 182 -20.60 17.91 0.40
CA PRO A 182 -20.32 16.61 1.04
C PRO A 182 -19.11 16.61 1.99
N CYS A 183 -19.37 16.45 3.29
CA CYS A 183 -18.43 16.24 4.39
C CYS A 183 -17.32 15.21 4.11
N ALA A 184 -17.62 14.13 3.37
CA ALA A 184 -16.67 13.08 2.99
C ALA A 184 -15.45 13.60 2.22
N SER A 185 -15.67 14.49 1.26
CA SER A 185 -14.60 15.01 0.41
C SER A 185 -13.67 15.94 1.19
N LYS A 186 -14.24 16.81 2.06
CA LYS A 186 -13.45 17.71 2.90
C LYS A 186 -12.61 16.92 3.91
N PHE A 187 -13.20 15.91 4.55
CA PHE A 187 -12.47 15.03 5.46
C PHE A 187 -11.31 14.30 4.77
N HIS A 188 -11.56 13.68 3.62
CA HIS A 188 -10.50 13.00 2.86
C HIS A 188 -9.38 13.97 2.44
N THR A 189 -9.74 15.15 1.92
CA THR A 189 -8.77 16.19 1.51
C THR A 189 -7.91 16.61 2.69
N TYR A 190 -8.53 16.90 3.84
CA TYR A 190 -7.83 17.24 5.07
C TYR A 190 -6.88 16.12 5.52
N CYS A 191 -7.34 14.87 5.56
CA CYS A 191 -6.48 13.73 5.95
C CYS A 191 -5.29 13.55 4.99
N GLN A 192 -5.49 13.81 3.70
CA GLN A 192 -4.43 13.76 2.71
C GLN A 192 -3.42 14.90 2.91
N GLU A 193 -3.89 16.14 3.08
CA GLU A 193 -3.04 17.33 3.28
C GLU A 193 -2.24 17.26 4.59
N GLN A 194 -2.84 16.72 5.66
CA GLN A 194 -2.15 16.50 6.93
C GLN A 194 -1.23 15.27 6.93
N GLY A 195 -1.16 14.51 5.83
CA GLY A 195 -0.30 13.33 5.72
C GLY A 195 -0.79 12.09 6.47
N TYR A 196 -2.05 12.07 6.95
CA TYR A 196 -2.61 10.93 7.68
C TYR A 196 -2.83 9.70 6.80
N LEU A 197 -2.89 9.87 5.48
CA LEU A 197 -3.02 8.79 4.51
C LEU A 197 -1.68 8.23 4.01
N HIS A 198 -0.54 8.68 4.58
CA HIS A 198 0.79 8.20 4.22
C HIS A 198 1.21 7.01 5.07
N TYR A 199 0.86 5.79 4.63
CA TYR A 199 1.08 4.55 5.38
C TYR A 199 2.47 3.92 5.19
N VAL A 200 3.21 4.36 4.18
CA VAL A 200 4.52 3.79 3.84
C VAL A 200 5.48 3.98 5.02
N GLU A 201 6.04 2.87 5.49
CA GLU A 201 6.90 2.79 6.69
C GLU A 201 6.28 3.31 8.00
N ASN A 202 4.96 3.52 8.06
CA ASN A 202 4.28 4.08 9.22
C ASN A 202 3.15 3.15 9.73
N PRO A 203 3.47 2.20 10.63
CA PRO A 203 2.50 1.25 11.15
C PRO A 203 1.42 1.92 12.02
N ASP A 204 1.75 2.99 12.74
CA ASP A 204 0.78 3.68 13.61
C ASP A 204 -0.32 4.37 12.81
N TYR A 205 0.04 4.99 11.68
CA TYR A 205 -0.95 5.68 10.84
C TYR A 205 -1.79 4.69 10.05
N ALA A 206 -1.18 3.57 9.62
CA ALA A 206 -1.91 2.47 9.02
C ALA A 206 -2.92 1.86 10.02
N ALA A 207 -2.50 1.62 11.27
CA ALA A 207 -3.37 1.13 12.34
C ALA A 207 -4.50 2.10 12.67
N ALA A 208 -4.19 3.39 12.82
CA ALA A 208 -5.16 4.46 13.07
C ALA A 208 -6.23 4.53 11.98
N SER A 209 -5.81 4.46 10.72
CA SER A 209 -6.72 4.50 9.58
C SER A 209 -7.52 3.21 9.43
N LEU A 210 -6.94 2.05 9.75
CA LEU A 210 -7.68 0.78 9.78
C LEU A 210 -8.75 0.80 10.88
N TYR A 211 -8.42 1.30 12.07
CA TYR A 211 -9.37 1.48 13.16
C TYR A 211 -10.51 2.40 12.74
N PHE A 212 -10.20 3.55 12.14
CA PHE A 212 -11.23 4.43 11.58
C PHE A 212 -12.12 3.70 10.56
N ALA A 213 -11.52 2.94 9.64
CA ALA A 213 -12.26 2.25 8.58
C ALA A 213 -13.21 1.19 9.15
N GLU A 214 -12.80 0.48 10.22
CA GLU A 214 -13.64 -0.45 10.98
C GLU A 214 -14.86 0.26 11.60
N GLN A 215 -14.63 1.40 12.27
CA GLN A 215 -15.67 2.13 12.99
C GLN A 215 -16.67 2.82 12.04
N THR A 216 -16.19 3.31 10.90
CA THR A 216 -16.99 4.12 9.95
C THR A 216 -17.49 3.33 8.76
N ARG A 217 -17.06 2.07 8.62
CA ARG A 217 -17.36 1.19 7.49
C ARG A 217 -16.86 1.72 6.14
N ALA A 218 -15.72 2.40 6.14
CA ALA A 218 -15.11 3.00 4.95
C ALA A 218 -14.33 1.95 4.13
N ARG A 219 -15.02 1.24 3.23
CA ARG A 219 -14.45 0.12 2.44
C ARG A 219 -13.20 0.48 1.63
N ASP A 220 -13.20 1.65 0.99
CA ASP A 220 -12.06 2.07 0.16
C ASP A 220 -10.80 2.27 1.00
N MET A 221 -10.95 2.85 2.19
CA MET A 221 -9.84 3.06 3.11
C MET A 221 -9.43 1.76 3.80
N TRP A 222 -10.38 0.86 4.07
CA TRP A 222 -10.12 -0.46 4.62
C TRP A 222 -9.12 -1.24 3.76
N SER A 223 -9.39 -1.43 2.46
CA SER A 223 -8.56 -2.32 1.63
C SER A 223 -7.12 -1.84 1.50
N GLU A 224 -6.89 -0.52 1.38
CA GLU A 224 -5.54 0.05 1.34
C GLU A 224 -4.83 -0.10 2.69
N THR A 225 -5.46 0.36 3.78
CA THR A 225 -4.86 0.32 5.12
C THR A 225 -4.61 -1.11 5.60
N PHE A 226 -5.56 -2.02 5.36
CA PHE A 226 -5.43 -3.43 5.68
C PHE A 226 -4.19 -4.04 5.00
N THR A 227 -3.97 -3.74 3.72
CA THR A 227 -2.80 -4.25 2.98
C THR A 227 -1.48 -3.76 3.58
N HIS A 228 -1.39 -2.48 3.94
CA HIS A 228 -0.22 -1.92 4.63
C HIS A 228 -0.01 -2.53 6.03
N CYS A 229 -1.09 -2.71 6.79
CA CYS A 229 -1.07 -3.35 8.10
C CYS A 229 -0.58 -4.81 8.03
N VAL A 230 -1.05 -5.58 7.05
CA VAL A 230 -0.58 -6.96 6.80
C VAL A 230 0.91 -6.97 6.44
N GLY A 231 1.34 -6.07 5.56
CA GLY A 231 2.74 -5.86 5.18
C GLY A 231 3.67 -5.59 6.37
N MET A 232 3.18 -4.82 7.35
CA MET A 232 3.93 -4.38 8.53
C MET A 232 3.51 -5.10 9.82
N TYR A 233 2.87 -6.27 9.74
CA TYR A 233 2.20 -6.91 10.88
C TYR A 233 3.08 -7.04 12.14
N GLU A 234 4.36 -7.43 11.98
CA GLU A 234 5.32 -7.57 13.09
C GLU A 234 5.57 -6.25 13.85
N ARG A 235 5.48 -5.11 13.17
CA ARG A 235 5.60 -3.77 13.77
C ARG A 235 4.26 -3.28 14.30
N LEU A 236 3.17 -3.64 13.60
CA LEU A 236 1.80 -3.22 13.88
C LEU A 236 1.33 -3.56 15.30
N VAL A 237 1.72 -4.73 15.82
CA VAL A 237 1.28 -5.22 17.14
C VAL A 237 1.67 -4.32 18.33
N HIS A 238 2.61 -3.40 18.12
CA HIS A 238 3.06 -2.43 19.12
C HIS A 238 2.26 -1.12 19.11
N SER A 239 1.38 -0.93 18.12
CA SER A 239 0.60 0.30 17.97
C SER A 239 -0.58 0.36 18.94
N GLU A 240 -0.84 1.54 19.52
CA GLU A 240 -1.99 1.76 20.42
C GLU A 240 -3.34 1.64 19.69
N ASP A 241 -3.41 2.04 18.43
CA ASP A 241 -4.63 1.89 17.61
C ASP A 241 -4.89 0.42 17.24
N TYR A 242 -3.83 -0.40 17.07
CA TYR A 242 -3.99 -1.84 16.88
C TYR A 242 -4.64 -2.52 18.09
N ALA A 243 -4.29 -2.11 19.30
CA ALA A 243 -4.88 -2.65 20.52
C ALA A 243 -6.41 -2.44 20.58
N GLN A 244 -6.92 -1.39 19.94
CA GLN A 244 -8.34 -1.02 19.91
C GLN A 244 -9.16 -1.71 18.82
N LEU A 245 -8.52 -2.36 17.83
CA LEU A 245 -9.22 -3.13 16.80
C LEU A 245 -10.01 -4.29 17.40
N CYS A 246 -11.10 -4.69 16.74
CA CYS A 246 -11.85 -5.87 17.16
C CYS A 246 -11.05 -7.17 16.92
N ASP A 247 -11.41 -8.23 17.65
CA ASP A 247 -10.69 -9.51 17.58
C ASP A 247 -10.80 -10.11 16.17
N GLU A 248 -11.94 -9.96 15.49
CA GLU A 248 -12.12 -10.42 14.12
C GLU A 248 -11.13 -9.79 13.15
N THR A 249 -10.88 -8.47 13.26
CA THR A 249 -9.92 -7.75 12.42
C THR A 249 -8.49 -8.18 12.72
N LYS A 250 -8.14 -8.32 14.00
CA LYS A 250 -6.82 -8.80 14.43
C LYS A 250 -6.53 -10.20 13.88
N ASP A 251 -7.51 -11.09 13.97
CA ASP A 251 -7.46 -12.43 13.42
C ASP A 251 -7.29 -12.44 11.89
N MET A 252 -8.00 -11.56 11.17
CA MET A 252 -7.84 -11.41 9.72
C MET A 252 -6.44 -10.92 9.34
N LEU A 253 -5.89 -9.94 10.08
CA LEU A 253 -4.54 -9.43 9.87
C LEU A 253 -3.50 -10.54 10.09
N ALA A 254 -3.59 -11.27 11.21
CA ALA A 254 -2.67 -12.34 11.56
C ALA A 254 -2.66 -13.46 10.50
N ARG A 255 -3.85 -13.92 10.10
CA ARG A 255 -3.98 -14.94 9.05
C ARG A 255 -3.42 -14.45 7.71
N SER A 256 -3.78 -13.23 7.30
CA SER A 256 -3.34 -12.69 6.01
C SER A 256 -1.83 -12.47 5.97
N ALA A 257 -1.22 -12.04 7.08
CA ALA A 257 0.22 -11.91 7.22
C ALA A 257 0.93 -13.27 7.11
N MET A 258 0.41 -14.32 7.77
CA MET A 258 0.95 -15.67 7.63
C MET A 258 0.82 -16.21 6.20
N VAL A 259 -0.36 -16.05 5.58
CA VAL A 259 -0.61 -16.49 4.20
C VAL A 259 0.33 -15.78 3.23
N MET A 260 0.47 -14.45 3.34
CA MET A 260 1.37 -13.67 2.50
C MET A 260 2.83 -14.09 2.69
N LYS A 261 3.28 -14.28 3.94
CA LYS A 261 4.65 -14.74 4.22
C LYS A 261 4.91 -16.14 3.65
N SER A 262 3.97 -17.07 3.84
CA SER A 262 4.07 -18.42 3.27
C SER A 262 4.08 -18.40 1.74
N HIS A 263 3.28 -17.52 1.12
CA HIS A 263 3.26 -17.33 -0.33
C HIS A 263 4.62 -16.84 -0.85
N ILE A 264 5.20 -15.82 -0.21
CA ILE A 264 6.53 -15.30 -0.58
C ILE A 264 7.61 -16.38 -0.45
N VAL A 265 7.60 -17.17 0.63
CA VAL A 265 8.54 -18.28 0.82
C VAL A 265 8.40 -19.31 -0.29
N GLY A 266 7.18 -19.79 -0.56
CA GLY A 266 6.93 -20.77 -1.62
C GLY A 266 7.33 -20.26 -3.01
N VAL A 267 7.03 -19.01 -3.33
CA VAL A 267 7.47 -18.39 -4.59
C VAL A 267 8.99 -18.26 -4.64
N THR A 268 9.65 -17.89 -3.54
CA THR A 268 11.12 -17.78 -3.47
C THR A 268 11.78 -19.13 -3.72
N GLU A 269 11.26 -20.20 -3.13
CA GLU A 269 11.73 -21.57 -3.35
C GLU A 269 11.54 -22.02 -4.82
N SER A 270 10.34 -21.81 -5.38
CA SER A 270 10.05 -22.11 -6.79
C SER A 270 10.93 -21.30 -7.74
N LEU A 271 11.16 -20.01 -7.49
CA LEU A 271 12.03 -19.16 -8.30
C LEU A 271 13.50 -19.54 -8.16
N GLY A 272 13.93 -19.99 -6.98
CA GLY A 272 15.29 -20.44 -6.72
C GLY A 272 15.76 -21.59 -7.61
N THR A 273 14.83 -22.48 -7.97
CA THR A 273 15.08 -23.62 -8.87
C THR A 273 14.61 -23.35 -10.30
N PHE A 274 14.14 -22.12 -10.60
CA PHE A 274 13.46 -21.78 -11.86
C PHE A 274 12.37 -22.80 -12.20
N LEU A 275 11.47 -23.01 -11.24
CA LEU A 275 10.29 -23.85 -11.36
C LEU A 275 10.64 -25.29 -11.74
N GLU A 276 11.64 -25.89 -11.10
CA GLU A 276 12.03 -27.28 -11.36
C GLU A 276 10.85 -28.23 -11.14
N GLU A 277 10.16 -28.08 -10.01
CA GLU A 277 8.98 -28.87 -9.66
C GLU A 277 7.73 -28.46 -10.45
N ASP A 278 7.52 -27.17 -10.70
CA ASP A 278 6.32 -26.65 -11.39
C ASP A 278 6.31 -26.91 -12.89
N LEU A 279 7.49 -27.05 -13.48
CA LEU A 279 7.70 -27.43 -14.86
C LEU A 279 8.40 -28.79 -14.94
N GLY A 280 8.13 -29.65 -13.95
CA GLY A 280 8.62 -31.01 -13.87
C GLY A 280 8.02 -31.94 -14.93
N PRO A 281 8.55 -33.16 -15.06
CA PRO A 281 8.12 -34.13 -16.07
C PRO A 281 6.64 -34.51 -15.93
N ASP A 282 6.11 -34.54 -14.72
CA ASP A 282 4.74 -34.94 -14.42
C ASP A 282 3.70 -33.87 -14.83
N LYS A 283 4.13 -32.61 -14.92
CA LYS A 283 3.26 -31.47 -15.22
C LYS A 283 3.29 -31.06 -16.70
N LEU A 284 4.48 -31.07 -17.33
CA LEU A 284 4.66 -30.65 -18.72
C LEU A 284 4.69 -31.80 -19.75
N GLY A 285 4.94 -33.04 -19.32
CA GLY A 285 5.07 -34.18 -20.25
C GLY A 285 6.23 -34.05 -21.26
N LEU A 286 7.29 -33.31 -20.92
CA LEU A 286 8.40 -33.05 -21.82
C LEU A 286 9.19 -34.33 -22.18
N SER A 287 9.61 -34.43 -23.44
CA SER A 287 10.57 -35.45 -23.87
C SER A 287 11.92 -35.30 -23.15
N LYS A 288 12.71 -36.38 -23.05
CA LYS A 288 14.03 -36.33 -22.40
C LYS A 288 14.93 -35.20 -22.95
N GLN A 289 14.90 -34.96 -24.25
CA GLN A 289 15.72 -33.91 -24.88
C GLN A 289 15.23 -32.50 -24.49
N LEU A 290 13.92 -32.28 -24.45
CA LEU A 290 13.34 -30.99 -24.03
C LEU A 290 13.61 -30.69 -22.56
N ARG A 291 13.65 -31.73 -21.70
CA ARG A 291 14.03 -31.59 -20.29
C ARG A 291 15.47 -31.14 -20.13
N VAL A 292 16.41 -31.83 -20.80
CA VAL A 292 17.84 -31.44 -20.80
C VAL A 292 18.01 -30.01 -21.31
N HIS A 293 17.27 -29.62 -22.35
CA HIS A 293 17.28 -28.25 -22.86
C HIS A 293 16.79 -27.23 -21.82
N LEU A 294 15.67 -27.53 -21.14
CA LEU A 294 15.13 -26.68 -20.08
C LEU A 294 16.12 -26.54 -18.92
N ASP A 295 16.75 -27.62 -18.49
CA ASP A 295 17.70 -27.62 -17.37
C ASP A 295 18.95 -26.79 -17.70
N ARG A 296 19.45 -26.85 -18.93
CA ARG A 296 20.55 -25.95 -19.37
C ARG A 296 20.14 -24.49 -19.34
N PHE A 297 18.90 -24.20 -19.73
CA PHE A 297 18.38 -22.83 -19.67
C PHE A 297 18.26 -22.37 -18.20
N ARG A 298 17.74 -23.22 -17.30
CA ARG A 298 17.73 -22.95 -15.85
C ARG A 298 19.13 -22.69 -15.30
N SER A 299 20.13 -23.51 -15.65
CA SER A 299 21.52 -23.28 -15.22
C SER A 299 22.08 -21.96 -15.72
N THR A 300 21.69 -21.52 -16.93
CA THR A 300 22.11 -20.22 -17.48
C THR A 300 21.48 -19.07 -16.69
N LEU A 301 20.18 -19.16 -16.39
CA LEU A 301 19.48 -18.17 -15.57
C LEU A 301 20.04 -18.11 -14.14
N HIS A 302 20.32 -19.27 -13.54
CA HIS A 302 20.92 -19.35 -12.21
C HIS A 302 22.30 -18.70 -12.17
N ALA A 303 23.18 -19.02 -13.12
CA ALA A 303 24.49 -18.39 -13.24
C ALA A 303 24.40 -16.87 -13.45
N PHE A 304 23.43 -16.40 -14.24
CA PHE A 304 23.18 -14.98 -14.44
C PHE A 304 22.82 -14.28 -13.13
N TYR A 305 21.85 -14.77 -12.36
CA TYR A 305 21.43 -14.10 -11.13
C TYR A 305 22.43 -14.24 -9.98
N VAL A 306 23.18 -15.34 -9.89
CA VAL A 306 24.34 -15.46 -8.97
C VAL A 306 25.36 -14.35 -9.25
N HIS A 307 25.65 -14.07 -10.52
CA HIS A 307 26.56 -13.00 -10.92
C HIS A 307 25.96 -11.60 -10.65
N GLU A 308 24.68 -11.38 -10.98
CA GLU A 308 24.02 -10.07 -10.78
C GLU A 308 23.87 -9.67 -9.31
N ILE A 309 23.54 -10.63 -8.45
CA ILE A 309 23.40 -10.41 -7.01
C ILE A 309 24.76 -10.34 -6.31
N ASN A 310 25.80 -10.85 -6.98
CA ASN A 310 27.16 -10.95 -6.45
C ASN A 310 27.19 -11.78 -5.14
N GLY A 311 26.41 -12.88 -5.11
CA GLY A 311 26.13 -13.68 -3.92
C GLY A 311 25.39 -14.99 -4.23
N TYR A 312 24.61 -15.51 -3.28
CA TYR A 312 23.84 -16.75 -3.45
C TYR A 312 22.43 -16.45 -4.00
N PHE A 313 21.92 -17.35 -4.85
CA PHE A 313 20.56 -17.31 -5.37
C PHE A 313 19.89 -18.69 -5.18
N PRO A 314 18.64 -18.75 -4.67
CA PRO A 314 17.78 -17.65 -4.23
C PRO A 314 18.28 -16.96 -2.93
N PRO A 315 17.67 -15.84 -2.51
CA PRO A 315 17.92 -15.23 -1.19
C PRO A 315 17.73 -16.20 -0.03
N ASP A 316 18.33 -15.91 1.12
CA ASP A 316 18.18 -16.71 2.35
C ASP A 316 16.70 -16.83 2.74
N ALA A 317 16.29 -18.04 3.11
CA ALA A 317 14.94 -18.35 3.59
C ALA A 317 14.55 -17.55 4.84
N ASN A 318 15.51 -17.03 5.61
CA ASN A 318 15.26 -16.21 6.80
C ASN A 318 14.82 -14.77 6.45
N ASP A 319 15.21 -14.25 5.28
CA ASP A 319 14.74 -12.97 4.76
C ASP A 319 14.44 -13.11 3.26
N PRO A 320 13.32 -13.77 2.92
CA PRO A 320 12.99 -14.07 1.53
C PRO A 320 12.58 -12.81 0.75
N TRP A 321 12.29 -11.69 1.43
CA TRP A 321 11.76 -10.49 0.79
C TRP A 321 12.86 -9.47 0.44
N GLY A 322 13.57 -9.75 -0.66
CA GLY A 322 14.46 -8.77 -1.29
C GLY A 322 13.72 -7.89 -2.29
N LYS A 323 13.02 -6.81 -1.86
CA LYS A 323 12.23 -5.94 -2.76
C LYS A 323 12.99 -5.58 -4.06
N ARG A 324 14.22 -5.09 -3.94
CA ARG A 324 15.05 -4.68 -5.08
C ARG A 324 15.33 -5.84 -6.04
N LEU A 325 15.62 -7.03 -5.51
CA LEU A 325 15.88 -8.20 -6.31
C LEU A 325 14.63 -8.62 -7.08
N TRP A 326 13.50 -8.81 -6.40
CA TRP A 326 12.27 -9.32 -7.03
C TRP A 326 11.71 -8.33 -8.06
N HIS A 327 11.78 -7.03 -7.80
CA HIS A 327 11.39 -6.02 -8.78
C HIS A 327 12.36 -5.94 -9.96
N GLY A 328 13.67 -6.15 -9.71
CA GLY A 328 14.67 -6.26 -10.78
C GLY A 328 14.39 -7.46 -11.68
N MET A 329 14.20 -8.64 -11.09
CA MET A 329 13.82 -9.86 -11.81
C MET A 329 12.51 -9.70 -12.56
N TYR A 330 11.50 -9.06 -11.95
CA TYR A 330 10.24 -8.76 -12.61
C TYR A 330 10.47 -7.93 -13.89
N ASN A 331 11.26 -6.87 -13.80
CA ASN A 331 11.58 -6.04 -14.97
C ASN A 331 12.34 -6.83 -16.04
N ASP A 332 13.30 -7.66 -15.64
CA ASP A 332 14.10 -8.50 -16.55
C ASP A 332 13.22 -9.52 -17.29
N PHE A 333 12.40 -10.27 -16.56
CA PHE A 333 11.48 -11.25 -17.15
C PHE A 333 10.34 -10.60 -17.93
N HIS A 334 9.88 -9.42 -17.53
CA HIS A 334 8.91 -8.64 -18.30
C HIS A 334 9.51 -8.20 -19.65
N CYS A 335 10.74 -7.69 -19.66
CA CYS A 335 11.45 -7.37 -20.91
C CYS A 335 11.61 -8.62 -21.79
N LEU A 336 12.03 -9.74 -21.21
CA LEU A 336 12.19 -11.00 -21.95
C LEU A 336 10.86 -11.54 -22.49
N TYR A 337 9.78 -11.41 -21.73
CA TYR A 337 8.44 -11.75 -22.16
C TYR A 337 8.00 -10.90 -23.36
N ILE A 338 8.13 -9.58 -23.30
CA ILE A 338 7.82 -8.68 -24.41
C ILE A 338 8.71 -8.95 -25.63
N TYR A 339 10.00 -9.23 -25.42
CA TYR A 339 10.94 -9.56 -26.49
C TYR A 339 10.51 -10.80 -27.29
N LEU A 340 9.91 -11.79 -26.61
CA LEU A 340 9.49 -13.06 -27.21
C LEU A 340 8.03 -13.10 -27.65
N ALA A 341 7.17 -12.24 -27.12
CA ALA A 341 5.73 -12.31 -27.31
C ALA A 341 5.27 -12.14 -28.77
N ASP A 342 4.33 -12.98 -29.20
CA ASP A 342 3.56 -12.74 -30.43
C ASP A 342 2.42 -11.75 -30.14
N THR A 343 2.59 -10.53 -30.62
CA THR A 343 1.63 -9.42 -30.44
C THR A 343 0.52 -9.41 -31.48
N LYS A 344 0.58 -10.27 -32.51
CA LYS A 344 -0.31 -10.22 -33.68
C LYS A 344 -1.31 -11.37 -33.73
N SER A 345 -1.07 -12.47 -33.03
CA SER A 345 -1.96 -13.63 -33.02
C SER A 345 -3.20 -13.38 -32.16
N THR A 346 -4.39 -13.38 -32.79
CA THR A 346 -5.71 -13.46 -32.12
C THR A 346 -5.95 -14.84 -31.49
N ASP A 347 -6.76 -14.92 -30.43
CA ASP A 347 -7.03 -16.14 -29.63
C ASP A 347 -7.34 -17.41 -30.46
N GLU A 348 -8.12 -17.30 -31.53
CA GLU A 348 -8.44 -18.47 -32.40
C GLU A 348 -7.21 -19.02 -33.14
N HIS A 349 -6.30 -18.14 -33.55
CA HIS A 349 -5.04 -18.51 -34.19
C HIS A 349 -4.02 -19.02 -33.17
N ALA A 350 -4.15 -18.59 -31.91
CA ALA A 350 -3.25 -19.00 -30.84
C ALA A 350 -3.37 -20.49 -30.49
N THR A 351 -4.57 -21.07 -30.58
CA THR A 351 -4.76 -22.52 -30.39
C THR A 351 -4.10 -23.34 -31.49
N THR A 352 -4.15 -22.86 -32.74
CA THR A 352 -3.58 -23.54 -33.91
C THR A 352 -2.06 -23.41 -33.97
N LEU A 353 -1.51 -22.21 -33.73
CA LEU A 353 -0.07 -21.94 -33.69
C LEU A 353 0.60 -22.56 -32.45
N GLY A 354 -0.07 -22.48 -31.29
CA GLY A 354 0.37 -23.11 -30.05
C GLY A 354 0.55 -24.62 -30.17
N SER A 355 -0.26 -25.27 -31.01
CA SER A 355 -0.23 -26.71 -31.27
C SER A 355 0.72 -27.15 -32.39
N GLN A 356 1.44 -26.23 -33.05
CA GLN A 356 2.40 -26.60 -34.12
C GLN A 356 3.62 -27.33 -33.55
N GLY A 357 3.66 -28.65 -33.67
CA GLY A 357 4.74 -29.49 -33.16
C GLY A 357 4.29 -30.37 -31.99
N GLY A 358 5.24 -30.92 -31.24
CA GLY A 358 4.95 -31.92 -30.19
C GLY A 358 4.43 -31.31 -28.88
N LEU A 359 4.72 -30.03 -28.62
CA LEU A 359 4.37 -29.33 -27.39
C LEU A 359 3.31 -28.25 -27.64
N CYS A 360 2.15 -28.38 -26.98
CA CYS A 360 1.09 -27.37 -27.00
C CYS A 360 1.33 -26.31 -25.92
N VAL A 361 1.73 -25.09 -26.31
CA VAL A 361 2.03 -24.00 -25.36
C VAL A 361 0.78 -23.59 -24.58
N ALA A 362 -0.32 -23.29 -25.28
CA ALA A 362 -1.55 -22.78 -24.67
C ALA A 362 -2.12 -23.72 -23.59
N GLN A 363 -2.08 -25.04 -23.82
CA GLN A 363 -2.53 -26.02 -22.84
C GLN A 363 -1.66 -26.01 -21.57
N ASN A 364 -0.35 -25.92 -21.72
CA ASN A 364 0.58 -25.90 -20.58
C ASN A 364 0.45 -24.61 -19.77
N LEU A 365 0.28 -23.46 -20.43
CA LEU A 365 0.06 -22.19 -19.73
C LEU A 365 -1.27 -22.17 -18.99
N ASN A 366 -2.37 -22.61 -19.62
CA ASN A 366 -3.68 -22.69 -18.97
C ASN A 366 -3.64 -23.65 -17.77
N ALA A 367 -3.00 -24.81 -17.92
CA ALA A 367 -2.81 -25.74 -16.80
C ALA A 367 -1.97 -25.15 -15.66
N PHE A 368 -0.95 -24.35 -15.98
CA PHE A 368 -0.14 -23.64 -14.98
C PHE A 368 -0.96 -22.57 -14.26
N ASP A 369 -1.60 -21.67 -14.99
CA ASP A 369 -2.41 -20.59 -14.43
C ASP A 369 -3.54 -21.13 -13.56
N HIS A 370 -4.23 -22.20 -13.98
CA HIS A 370 -5.27 -22.85 -13.19
C HIS A 370 -4.74 -23.47 -11.89
N ARG A 371 -3.51 -24.03 -11.88
CA ARG A 371 -2.93 -24.60 -10.65
C ARG A 371 -2.61 -23.54 -9.60
N HIS A 372 -2.21 -22.36 -10.05
CA HIS A 372 -1.83 -21.26 -9.16
C HIS A 372 -2.95 -20.20 -8.96
N GLY A 373 -4.08 -20.33 -9.66
CA GLY A 373 -5.18 -19.36 -9.59
C GLY A 373 -4.87 -18.02 -10.28
N PHE A 374 -3.99 -18.01 -11.28
CA PHE A 374 -3.60 -16.79 -11.99
C PHE A 374 -4.56 -16.46 -13.14
N ALA A 375 -4.72 -15.16 -13.38
CA ALA A 375 -5.28 -14.68 -14.65
C ALA A 375 -4.19 -14.75 -15.73
N ALA A 376 -4.56 -15.20 -16.92
CA ALA A 376 -3.60 -15.32 -18.03
C ALA A 376 -3.02 -13.96 -18.43
N LEU A 377 -1.73 -13.92 -18.78
CA LEU A 377 -1.08 -12.71 -19.27
C LEU A 377 -1.57 -12.38 -20.69
N PRO A 378 -1.47 -11.10 -21.14
CA PRO A 378 -2.03 -10.65 -22.42
C PRO A 378 -1.56 -11.43 -23.64
N TYR A 379 -0.29 -11.84 -23.67
CA TYR A 379 0.30 -12.66 -24.74
C TYR A 379 0.53 -14.08 -24.24
N THR A 380 -0.09 -15.05 -24.89
CA THR A 380 -0.02 -16.48 -24.50
C THR A 380 0.93 -17.29 -25.41
N LEU A 381 1.42 -16.70 -26.49
CA LEU A 381 2.32 -17.36 -27.44
C LEU A 381 3.63 -16.59 -27.69
N PRO A 382 4.73 -17.32 -27.95
CA PRO A 382 5.96 -16.72 -28.44
C PRO A 382 5.96 -16.55 -29.96
N LEU A 383 6.74 -15.61 -30.46
CA LEU A 383 7.16 -15.54 -31.86
C LEU A 383 8.04 -16.74 -32.21
N LEU A 384 7.60 -17.51 -33.20
CA LEU A 384 8.29 -18.71 -33.67
C LEU A 384 9.08 -18.42 -34.95
N PRO A 385 10.28 -19.01 -35.11
CA PRO A 385 11.09 -18.82 -36.31
C PRO A 385 10.45 -19.51 -37.52
N GLU A 386 10.00 -18.71 -38.50
CA GLU A 386 9.49 -19.22 -39.77
C GLU A 386 10.62 -19.93 -40.53
N HIS A 387 10.46 -21.24 -40.76
CA HIS A 387 11.31 -21.96 -41.69
C HIS A 387 10.70 -21.77 -43.08
N SER A 388 11.43 -21.09 -43.97
CA SER A 388 11.07 -21.01 -45.38
C SER A 388 10.82 -22.43 -45.90
N LYS A 389 9.57 -22.77 -46.21
CA LYS A 389 9.26 -23.99 -46.96
C LYS A 389 10.13 -23.94 -48.22
N PRO A 390 10.98 -24.93 -48.50
CA PRO A 390 11.66 -24.97 -49.78
C PRO A 390 10.58 -25.07 -50.84
N THR A 391 10.30 -23.97 -51.55
CA THR A 391 9.44 -23.99 -52.72
C THR A 391 10.02 -25.04 -53.66
N PRO A 392 9.30 -26.12 -53.99
CA PRO A 392 9.79 -27.05 -54.98
C PRO A 392 9.75 -26.28 -56.30
N ARG A 393 10.91 -25.80 -56.76
CA ARG A 393 11.05 -25.26 -58.11
C ARG A 393 10.85 -26.43 -59.07
N TRP A 394 9.59 -26.71 -59.40
CA TRP A 394 9.23 -27.44 -60.61
C TRP A 394 9.65 -26.56 -61.79
N THR A 395 10.89 -26.74 -62.23
CA THR A 395 11.32 -26.27 -63.54
C THR A 395 11.24 -27.44 -64.49
N THR A 396 10.26 -27.34 -65.38
CA THR A 396 9.95 -28.25 -66.46
C THR A 396 11.04 -28.18 -67.54
N GLY A 397 11.85 -29.25 -67.63
CA GLY A 397 12.54 -29.75 -68.84
C GLY A 397 13.89 -29.12 -69.24
N PRO A 398 14.63 -29.70 -70.23
CA PRO A 398 14.50 -31.01 -70.85
C PRO A 398 15.78 -31.87 -70.76
N ARG A 399 15.64 -33.11 -71.25
CA ARG A 399 16.54 -34.26 -71.26
C ARG A 399 17.90 -34.02 -71.98
N ARG A 400 18.94 -34.68 -71.43
CA ARG A 400 20.26 -35.11 -72.01
C ARG A 400 21.42 -34.10 -71.94
N THR A 401 22.52 -34.50 -71.28
CA THR A 401 23.71 -35.11 -71.92
C THR A 401 24.71 -35.63 -70.88
N LEU A 402 25.49 -36.63 -71.29
CA LEU A 402 26.44 -37.42 -70.53
C LEU A 402 27.76 -36.64 -70.34
N GLY A 403 28.35 -36.71 -69.14
CA GLY A 403 29.76 -36.37 -68.89
C GLY A 403 30.03 -35.05 -68.17
N SER A 404 30.27 -35.11 -66.86
CA SER A 404 31.40 -34.44 -66.19
C SER A 404 31.34 -34.74 -64.69
N LEU A 405 32.34 -35.47 -64.23
CA LEU A 405 32.58 -35.73 -62.82
C LEU A 405 33.21 -34.46 -62.21
N ARG A 406 32.40 -33.61 -61.59
CA ARG A 406 32.88 -32.55 -60.69
C ARG A 406 32.25 -32.75 -59.32
N VAL A 407 33.04 -33.33 -58.42
CA VAL A 407 32.82 -33.29 -56.97
C VAL A 407 32.96 -31.83 -56.54
N SER A 408 31.85 -31.11 -56.50
CA SER A 408 31.78 -29.83 -55.79
C SER A 408 31.56 -30.14 -54.32
N ARG A 409 32.60 -29.96 -53.50
CA ARG A 409 32.49 -29.99 -52.03
C ARG A 409 31.47 -28.92 -51.61
N SER A 410 30.28 -29.36 -51.25
CA SER A 410 29.22 -28.49 -50.76
C SER A 410 29.60 -27.90 -49.40
N ASN A 411 29.88 -26.61 -49.37
CA ASN A 411 30.00 -25.83 -48.14
C ASN A 411 28.61 -25.52 -47.54
N THR A 412 27.74 -26.54 -47.45
CA THR A 412 26.32 -26.43 -47.00
C THR A 412 26.18 -26.26 -45.49
N TYR A 413 27.25 -26.49 -44.73
CA TYR A 413 27.22 -26.43 -43.26
C TYR A 413 27.28 -25.00 -42.71
N CYS A 414 27.82 -24.04 -43.47
CA CYS A 414 27.95 -22.65 -43.05
C CYS A 414 26.69 -21.81 -43.37
N THR A 415 25.98 -22.15 -44.44
CA THR A 415 24.74 -21.47 -44.88
C THR A 415 23.50 -21.84 -44.05
N GLN A 416 23.41 -23.07 -43.54
CA GLN A 416 22.28 -23.49 -42.70
C GLN A 416 22.28 -22.77 -41.33
N ASN A 417 23.46 -22.67 -40.70
CA ASN A 417 23.59 -22.01 -39.39
C ASN A 417 23.33 -20.50 -39.42
N SER A 418 23.71 -19.82 -40.52
CA SER A 418 23.39 -18.40 -40.71
C SER A 418 21.89 -18.17 -40.97
N SER A 419 21.22 -19.08 -41.69
CA SER A 419 19.77 -19.01 -41.92
C SER A 419 18.94 -19.20 -40.63
N ALA A 420 19.34 -20.12 -39.74
CA ALA A 420 18.65 -20.37 -38.48
C ALA A 420 18.78 -19.17 -37.50
N ARG A 421 19.98 -18.56 -37.42
CA ARG A 421 20.18 -17.33 -36.62
C ARG A 421 19.36 -16.15 -37.15
N GLN A 422 19.27 -15.99 -38.46
CA GLN A 422 18.44 -14.96 -39.08
C GLN A 422 16.95 -15.19 -38.81
N ALA A 423 16.47 -16.45 -38.88
CA ALA A 423 15.09 -16.78 -38.56
C ALA A 423 14.75 -16.49 -37.08
N LEU A 424 15.67 -16.79 -36.16
CA LEU A 424 15.53 -16.49 -34.73
C LEU A 424 15.48 -14.99 -34.45
N SER A 425 16.38 -14.21 -35.08
CA SER A 425 16.39 -12.75 -34.96
C SER A 425 15.11 -12.10 -35.49
N LYS A 426 14.51 -12.65 -36.56
CA LYS A 426 13.22 -12.17 -37.09
C LYS A 426 12.04 -12.50 -36.20
N ALA A 427 12.14 -13.57 -35.42
CA ALA A 427 11.10 -14.02 -34.50
C ALA A 427 11.30 -13.43 -33.09
N SER A 428 11.68 -12.17 -33.00
CA SER A 428 11.82 -11.44 -31.74
C SER A 428 11.48 -9.97 -31.94
N ASN A 429 10.88 -9.34 -30.94
CA ASN A 429 10.53 -7.92 -30.98
C ASN A 429 11.77 -7.08 -30.68
N GLN A 430 12.36 -6.50 -31.72
CA GLN A 430 13.59 -5.69 -31.64
C GLN A 430 13.35 -4.17 -31.79
N SER A 431 12.10 -3.74 -31.92
CA SER A 431 11.76 -2.33 -32.16
C SER A 431 11.99 -1.44 -30.95
N ASP A 432 11.93 -2.00 -29.73
CA ASP A 432 12.12 -1.26 -28.49
C ASP A 432 13.55 -1.43 -27.96
N ASN A 433 14.29 -0.32 -27.95
CA ASN A 433 15.66 -0.29 -27.44
C ASN A 433 15.73 -0.56 -25.94
N SER A 434 14.71 -0.19 -25.16
CA SER A 434 14.69 -0.43 -23.72
C SER A 434 14.68 -1.93 -23.41
N VAL A 435 13.85 -2.69 -24.13
CA VAL A 435 13.74 -4.15 -24.02
C VAL A 435 15.03 -4.85 -24.46
N THR A 436 15.60 -4.45 -25.59
CA THR A 436 16.83 -5.08 -26.12
C THR A 436 18.10 -4.71 -25.34
N SER A 437 18.10 -3.57 -24.65
CA SER A 437 19.21 -3.16 -23.77
C SER A 437 19.23 -3.90 -22.42
N ASN A 438 18.16 -4.60 -22.06
CA ASN A 438 18.09 -5.37 -20.82
C ASN A 438 19.12 -6.51 -20.79
N ARG A 439 19.83 -6.66 -19.66
CA ARG A 439 20.95 -7.60 -19.53
C ARG A 439 20.51 -9.07 -19.60
N LEU A 440 19.34 -9.41 -19.05
CA LEU A 440 18.78 -10.76 -19.18
C LEU A 440 18.41 -11.08 -20.62
N VAL A 441 17.84 -10.11 -21.35
CA VAL A 441 17.50 -10.27 -22.78
C VAL A 441 18.74 -10.52 -23.62
N GLN A 442 19.85 -9.82 -23.34
CA GLN A 442 21.13 -10.04 -24.00
C GLN A 442 21.70 -11.43 -23.71
N GLU A 443 21.62 -11.87 -22.46
CA GLU A 443 22.07 -13.20 -22.05
C GLU A 443 21.22 -14.32 -22.67
N TYR A 444 19.90 -14.12 -22.75
CA TYR A 444 19.01 -15.01 -23.49
C TYR A 444 19.39 -15.10 -24.97
N ASN A 445 19.64 -13.96 -25.61
CA ASN A 445 20.05 -13.91 -27.02
C ASN A 445 21.37 -14.67 -27.24
N ARG A 446 22.33 -14.51 -26.32
CA ARG A 446 23.59 -15.27 -26.30
C ARG A 446 23.32 -16.77 -26.20
N PHE A 447 22.50 -17.20 -25.25
CA PHE A 447 22.12 -18.61 -25.06
C PHE A 447 21.48 -19.19 -26.33
N GLU A 448 20.55 -18.47 -26.94
CA GLU A 448 19.82 -18.92 -28.13
C GLU A 448 20.70 -19.06 -29.38
N HIS A 449 21.80 -18.31 -29.44
CA HIS A 449 22.78 -18.38 -30.53
C HIS A 449 23.93 -19.36 -30.31
N LEU A 450 24.04 -19.95 -29.11
CA LEU A 450 24.97 -21.06 -28.86
C LEU A 450 24.59 -22.25 -29.75
N LYS A 451 25.60 -22.99 -30.20
CA LYS A 451 25.35 -24.21 -30.97
C LYS A 451 24.70 -25.24 -30.04
N ASN A 452 23.45 -25.58 -30.32
CA ASN A 452 22.78 -26.67 -29.63
C ASN A 452 23.50 -27.98 -29.95
N GLU A 453 24.09 -28.59 -28.92
CA GLU A 453 24.60 -29.97 -29.00
C GLU A 453 23.43 -30.97 -29.08
N GLU A 454 22.29 -30.59 -28.51
CA GLU A 454 21.02 -31.28 -28.66
C GLU A 454 20.49 -31.05 -30.08
N LYS A 455 20.26 -32.13 -30.84
CA LYS A 455 19.63 -32.09 -32.17
C LYS A 455 18.13 -31.77 -32.09
N LEU A 456 17.77 -30.70 -31.37
CA LEU A 456 16.41 -30.33 -31.04
C LEU A 456 15.88 -29.28 -32.04
N PRO A 457 14.63 -29.41 -32.54
CA PRO A 457 14.03 -28.39 -33.38
C PRO A 457 13.97 -27.02 -32.68
N THR A 458 14.41 -25.97 -33.37
CA THR A 458 14.48 -24.61 -32.82
C THR A 458 13.12 -24.09 -32.30
N ILE A 459 12.03 -24.49 -32.95
CA ILE A 459 10.66 -24.13 -32.55
C ILE A 459 10.33 -24.72 -31.17
N GLU A 460 10.59 -26.01 -30.95
CA GLU A 460 10.32 -26.69 -29.67
C GLU A 460 11.20 -26.13 -28.54
N ALA A 461 12.48 -25.85 -28.82
CA ALA A 461 13.38 -25.20 -27.86
C ALA A 461 12.82 -23.85 -27.39
N ARG A 462 12.28 -23.05 -28.33
CA ARG A 462 11.74 -21.73 -27.99
C ARG A 462 10.42 -21.82 -27.22
N LYS A 463 9.55 -22.78 -27.56
CA LYS A 463 8.30 -23.04 -26.82
C LYS A 463 8.57 -23.39 -25.34
N VAL A 464 9.52 -24.28 -25.08
CA VAL A 464 9.89 -24.65 -23.69
C VAL A 464 10.42 -23.45 -22.91
N ARG A 465 11.29 -22.64 -23.52
CA ARG A 465 11.81 -21.43 -22.89
C ARG A 465 10.73 -20.40 -22.63
N TRP A 466 9.79 -20.23 -23.56
CA TRP A 466 8.63 -19.34 -23.37
C TRP A 466 7.77 -19.75 -22.18
N ILE A 467 7.47 -21.05 -22.02
CA ILE A 467 6.70 -21.53 -20.88
C ILE A 467 7.41 -21.18 -19.56
N LEU A 468 8.74 -21.38 -19.47
CA LEU A 468 9.49 -20.96 -18.28
C LEU A 468 9.41 -19.45 -18.05
N VAL A 469 9.66 -18.63 -19.08
CA VAL A 469 9.62 -17.16 -18.97
C VAL A 469 8.25 -16.68 -18.51
N TYR A 470 7.17 -17.20 -19.10
CA TYR A 470 5.80 -16.89 -18.71
C TYR A 470 5.52 -17.25 -17.25
N SER A 471 5.85 -18.49 -16.86
CA SER A 471 5.59 -18.98 -15.50
C SER A 471 6.40 -18.23 -14.43
N VAL A 472 7.67 -17.92 -14.70
CA VAL A 472 8.49 -17.08 -13.82
C VAL A 472 7.86 -15.69 -13.68
N LEU A 473 7.45 -15.07 -14.78
CA LEU A 473 6.83 -13.74 -14.76
C LEU A 473 5.52 -13.73 -13.96
N GLN A 474 4.67 -14.75 -14.09
CA GLN A 474 3.46 -14.89 -13.28
C GLN A 474 3.77 -14.95 -11.78
N LEU A 475 4.74 -15.79 -11.37
CA LEU A 475 5.17 -15.87 -9.98
C LEU A 475 5.72 -14.53 -9.47
N LEU A 476 6.54 -13.85 -10.26
CA LEU A 476 7.08 -12.53 -9.91
C LEU A 476 5.96 -11.49 -9.75
N ILE A 477 4.96 -11.47 -10.65
CA ILE A 477 3.78 -10.61 -10.53
C ILE A 477 3.07 -10.86 -9.20
N SER A 478 2.90 -12.14 -8.82
CA SER A 478 2.17 -12.53 -7.62
C SER A 478 2.80 -12.02 -6.31
N ILE A 479 4.11 -11.72 -6.30
CA ILE A 479 4.80 -11.19 -5.11
C ILE A 479 5.18 -9.71 -5.23
N THR A 480 5.28 -9.16 -6.44
CA THR A 480 5.70 -7.75 -6.65
C THR A 480 4.52 -6.78 -6.81
N LYS A 481 3.36 -7.26 -7.28
CA LYS A 481 2.20 -6.41 -7.54
C LYS A 481 1.32 -6.30 -6.30
N ALA A 482 1.05 -5.05 -5.89
CA ALA A 482 0.06 -4.78 -4.85
C ALA A 482 -1.38 -4.90 -5.40
N PRO A 483 -2.38 -5.19 -4.55
CA PRO A 483 -3.78 -5.10 -4.90
C PRO A 483 -4.15 -3.73 -5.50
N ALA A 484 -5.09 -3.72 -6.44
CA ALA A 484 -5.49 -2.49 -7.15
C ALA A 484 -6.05 -1.39 -6.23
N ALA A 485 -6.52 -1.76 -5.03
CA ALA A 485 -7.00 -0.81 -4.03
C ALA A 485 -5.88 0.02 -3.38
N VAL A 486 -4.62 -0.43 -3.44
CA VAL A 486 -3.48 0.23 -2.79
C VAL A 486 -2.92 1.31 -3.70
N ARG A 487 -3.00 2.58 -3.28
CA ARG A 487 -2.53 3.72 -4.07
C ARG A 487 -1.05 3.98 -3.86
N HIS A 488 -0.57 3.86 -2.62
CA HIS A 488 0.79 4.22 -2.23
C HIS A 488 1.73 3.01 -2.13
N THR A 489 2.24 2.52 -3.26
CA THR A 489 3.15 1.35 -3.31
C THR A 489 4.64 1.71 -3.32
N GLN A 490 4.95 2.97 -3.62
CA GLN A 490 6.33 3.45 -3.75
C GLN A 490 6.99 3.62 -2.37
N GLY A 491 8.28 3.26 -2.27
CA GLY A 491 9.07 3.44 -1.04
C GLY A 491 8.91 2.36 0.05
N ALA A 492 7.85 1.55 0.05
CA ALA A 492 7.65 0.50 1.06
C ALA A 492 8.78 -0.55 1.04
N THR A 493 9.38 -0.89 2.18
CA THR A 493 10.42 -1.94 2.26
C THR A 493 9.82 -3.33 2.54
N TYR A 494 8.55 -3.38 2.90
CA TYR A 494 7.78 -4.59 3.18
C TYR A 494 6.93 -5.05 1.98
N PRO A 495 6.47 -6.31 1.96
CA PRO A 495 5.61 -6.81 0.89
C PRO A 495 4.19 -6.25 0.98
N LEU A 496 3.57 -6.05 -0.19
CA LEU A 496 2.18 -5.59 -0.34
C LEU A 496 1.32 -6.62 -1.10
N CYS A 497 1.83 -7.82 -1.36
CA CYS A 497 1.18 -8.86 -2.16
C CYS A 497 0.16 -9.67 -1.35
N VAL A 498 -0.83 -8.99 -0.79
CA VAL A 498 -1.91 -9.62 -0.03
C VAL A 498 -2.90 -10.26 -1.01
N LEU A 499 -3.12 -11.58 -0.85
CA LEU A 499 -3.96 -12.36 -1.77
C LEU A 499 -5.46 -12.06 -1.61
N ASP A 500 -5.90 -11.79 -0.38
CA ASP A 500 -7.29 -11.47 -0.07
C ASP A 500 -7.35 -10.23 0.82
N THR A 501 -7.91 -9.15 0.29
CA THR A 501 -8.18 -7.92 1.03
C THR A 501 -9.62 -7.88 1.52
N ALA A 502 -10.25 -9.04 1.74
CA ALA A 502 -11.64 -9.16 2.15
C ALA A 502 -11.98 -8.13 3.23
N CYS A 503 -12.96 -7.30 2.91
CA CYS A 503 -13.61 -6.44 3.88
C CYS A 503 -14.56 -7.32 4.72
N PRO A 504 -14.68 -7.09 6.04
CA PRO A 504 -15.73 -7.72 6.81
C PRO A 504 -17.11 -7.41 6.20
N ALA A 505 -18.11 -8.22 6.52
CA ALA A 505 -19.39 -8.27 5.79
C ALA A 505 -20.28 -7.01 5.85
N TRP A 506 -19.83 -5.93 6.49
CA TRP A 506 -20.63 -4.75 6.82
C TRP A 506 -20.72 -3.66 5.75
#